data_AF-A0A8I1G925-F1
#
_entry.id   AF-A0A8I1G925-F1
#
_cell.length_a   1.000
_cell.length_b   1.000
_cell.length_c   1.000
_cell.angle_alpha   90.00
_cell.angle_beta   90.00
_cell.angle_gamma   90.00
#
_symmetry.space_group_name_H-M   'P 1'
#
loop_
_entity.id
_entity.type
_entity.pdbx_description
1 polymer ?
#
loop_
_entity_poly.entity_id
_entity_poly.type
_entity_poly.pdbx_seq_one_letter_code
_entity_poly.pdbx_strand_id
1 'polypeptide(L)'
;MFEHEDINKYPFDEIPLNQDCMLMSEVYMDEFSKALTQMCNGEEVNPYEVGYAGHVAIRSISENSIELSWYPNVHTRFHEVSISIPKEKIRICVDCERYDVKPYIFVEHEWLENLYTREYSVFALIDAIGVKNAIRENLLSKEKLLKLRDGLDDLAARHKDISFISFADSLILKSNWLVGYFRKGIECSYEPESFLEIIAEIQKLYGDVLGLQVYAVLTQGNNEYYEEPVLHISNEQNHICLNSLGVPFAELLAIESAAKKAIKSNTHVPSEVYMDEQYYHSLSFKYEFDKNSKPSNIYKAIMKTGDSCYFYNSCKELLENLRT
;
A
#
# COMPACT_ATOMS: atom_id res chain seq x y z
N MET A 1 16.18 19.70 -27.22
CA MET A 1 16.43 18.48 -26.41
C MET A 1 15.51 17.41 -26.93
N PHE A 2 15.95 16.16 -27.03
CA PHE A 2 15.21 15.08 -27.69
C PHE A 2 14.87 15.44 -29.15
N GLU A 3 15.84 15.96 -29.91
CA GLU A 3 15.65 16.37 -31.31
C GLU A 3 16.11 15.23 -32.24
N HIS A 4 15.24 14.24 -32.48
CA HIS A 4 15.44 13.20 -33.47
C HIS A 4 14.08 12.69 -33.95
N GLU A 5 13.95 12.31 -35.22
CA GLU A 5 12.66 11.91 -35.82
C GLU A 5 12.07 10.64 -35.21
N ASP A 6 12.93 9.71 -34.78
CA ASP A 6 12.54 8.46 -34.10
C ASP A 6 12.15 8.64 -32.61
N ILE A 7 12.28 9.85 -32.04
CA ILE A 7 11.94 10.10 -30.63
C ILE A 7 10.56 10.75 -30.56
N ASN A 8 9.59 10.05 -29.99
CA ASN A 8 8.26 10.63 -29.78
C ASN A 8 8.24 11.46 -28.51
N LYS A 9 7.49 12.57 -28.54
CA LYS A 9 7.22 13.43 -27.38
C LYS A 9 5.72 13.44 -27.16
N TYR A 10 5.30 13.09 -25.94
CA TYR A 10 3.89 13.08 -25.60
C TYR A 10 3.50 14.40 -24.91
N PRO A 11 2.44 15.09 -25.36
CA PRO A 11 1.78 16.07 -24.53
C PRO A 11 1.15 15.38 -23.30
N PHE A 12 0.91 16.16 -22.25
CA PHE A 12 0.49 15.63 -20.94
C PHE A 12 -0.76 14.74 -21.01
N ASP A 13 -1.74 15.12 -21.83
CA ASP A 13 -3.02 14.44 -22.03
C ASP A 13 -2.96 13.23 -22.97
N GLU A 14 -1.84 13.03 -23.66
CA GLU A 14 -1.60 11.89 -24.55
C GLU A 14 -0.52 10.95 -23.99
N ILE A 15 -0.09 11.13 -22.74
CA ILE A 15 0.81 10.18 -22.09
C ILE A 15 0.15 8.80 -22.08
N PRO A 16 0.85 7.75 -22.56
CA PRO A 16 0.22 6.45 -22.73
C PRO A 16 -0.35 5.84 -21.43
N LEU A 17 -1.57 5.32 -21.51
CA LEU A 17 -2.27 4.67 -20.40
C LEU A 17 -2.07 3.15 -20.41
N ASN A 18 -2.11 2.54 -19.23
CA ASN A 18 -2.12 1.09 -19.00
C ASN A 18 -0.97 0.31 -19.65
N GLN A 19 0.21 0.94 -19.72
CA GLN A 19 1.45 0.30 -20.13
C GLN A 19 2.59 0.65 -19.20
N ASP A 20 3.67 -0.12 -19.28
CA ASP A 20 4.88 0.11 -18.51
C ASP A 20 5.57 1.39 -18.96
N CYS A 21 5.75 2.30 -18.01
CA CYS A 21 6.49 3.54 -18.17
C CYS A 21 7.62 3.61 -17.13
N MET A 22 8.58 4.48 -17.38
CA MET A 22 9.72 4.75 -16.51
C MET A 22 9.62 6.16 -15.95
N LEU A 23 9.80 6.32 -14.64
CA LEU A 23 9.77 7.62 -13.96
C LEU A 23 11.21 8.04 -13.63
N MET A 24 11.66 9.17 -14.17
CA MET A 24 13.05 9.63 -14.03
C MET A 24 13.13 11.10 -13.62
N SER A 25 14.19 11.47 -12.91
CA SER A 25 14.43 12.86 -12.52
C SER A 25 14.89 13.71 -13.71
N GLU A 26 14.40 14.95 -13.76
CA GLU A 26 14.79 15.95 -14.75
C GLU A 26 16.31 16.22 -14.81
N VAL A 27 17.04 15.97 -13.73
CA VAL A 27 18.51 16.18 -13.69
C VAL A 27 19.26 15.28 -14.68
N TYR A 28 18.64 14.18 -15.13
CA TYR A 28 19.21 13.27 -16.13
C TYR A 28 18.75 13.56 -17.56
N MET A 29 17.87 14.54 -17.78
CA MET A 29 17.26 14.78 -19.09
C MET A 29 18.29 15.06 -20.18
N ASP A 30 19.29 15.90 -19.91
CA ASP A 30 20.31 16.27 -20.88
C ASP A 30 21.18 15.07 -21.27
N GLU A 31 21.66 14.32 -20.28
CA GLU A 31 22.49 13.13 -20.48
C GLU A 31 21.72 12.03 -21.21
N PHE A 32 20.48 11.77 -20.78
CA PHE A 32 19.61 10.78 -21.39
C PHE A 32 19.23 11.19 -22.81
N SER A 33 18.88 12.45 -23.05
CA SER A 33 18.59 12.96 -24.39
C SER A 33 19.79 12.78 -25.32
N LYS A 34 21.01 13.05 -24.83
CA LYS A 34 22.22 12.88 -25.63
C LYS A 34 22.44 11.39 -25.96
N ALA A 35 22.36 10.52 -24.96
CA ALA A 35 22.54 9.08 -25.13
C ALA A 35 21.50 8.48 -26.10
N LEU A 36 20.22 8.88 -25.97
CA LEU A 36 19.15 8.44 -26.85
C LEU A 36 19.36 8.93 -28.29
N THR A 37 19.71 10.21 -28.50
CA THR A 37 20.01 10.72 -29.84
C THR A 37 21.22 10.01 -30.47
N GLN A 38 22.28 9.74 -29.70
CA GLN A 38 23.45 8.98 -30.18
C GLN A 38 23.07 7.54 -30.58
N MET A 39 22.26 6.87 -29.76
CA MET A 39 21.73 5.54 -30.08
C MET A 39 20.88 5.57 -31.37
N CYS A 40 20.03 6.58 -31.55
CA CYS A 40 19.26 6.75 -32.78
C CYS A 40 20.14 6.91 -34.03
N ASN A 41 21.29 7.58 -33.89
CA ASN A 41 22.30 7.74 -34.94
C ASN A 41 23.16 6.47 -35.18
N GLY A 42 22.92 5.38 -34.46
CA GLY A 42 23.63 4.12 -34.59
C GLY A 42 24.95 4.05 -33.81
N GLU A 43 25.19 4.95 -32.86
CA GLU A 43 26.32 4.85 -31.95
C GLU A 43 26.08 3.78 -30.87
N GLU A 44 27.14 3.10 -30.42
CA GLU A 44 27.08 2.12 -29.34
C GLU A 44 26.99 2.82 -27.97
N VAL A 45 25.83 3.44 -27.70
CA VAL A 45 25.51 4.12 -26.43
C VAL A 45 24.18 3.59 -25.90
N ASN A 46 24.07 3.47 -24.58
CA ASN A 46 22.91 2.91 -23.92
C ASN A 46 22.22 3.94 -22.99
N PRO A 47 21.03 4.48 -23.33
CA PRO A 47 20.32 5.42 -22.47
C PRO A 47 19.82 4.79 -21.16
N TYR A 48 19.70 3.45 -21.07
CA TYR A 48 19.30 2.76 -19.85
C TYR A 48 20.36 2.82 -18.73
N GLU A 49 21.60 3.20 -19.06
CA GLU A 49 22.68 3.39 -18.09
C GLU A 49 22.68 4.79 -17.46
N VAL A 50 21.84 5.70 -17.96
CA VAL A 50 21.75 7.07 -17.47
C VAL A 50 20.84 7.13 -16.25
N GLY A 51 21.38 7.55 -15.11
CA GLY A 51 20.60 7.84 -13.92
C GLY A 51 19.91 6.62 -13.30
N TYR A 52 18.78 6.85 -12.65
CA TYR A 52 17.91 5.80 -12.11
C TYR A 52 16.46 6.08 -12.52
N ALA A 53 15.69 5.02 -12.72
CA ALA A 53 14.30 5.11 -13.09
C ALA A 53 13.43 4.22 -12.19
N GLY A 54 12.26 4.74 -11.80
CA GLY A 54 11.22 3.96 -11.13
C GLY A 54 10.27 3.33 -12.14
N HIS A 55 9.78 2.13 -11.86
CA HIS A 55 8.75 1.48 -12.69
C HIS A 55 7.36 2.01 -12.34
N VAL A 56 6.62 2.44 -13.35
CA VAL A 56 5.27 2.99 -13.19
C VAL A 56 4.33 2.52 -14.30
N ALA A 57 3.03 2.52 -14.04
CA ALA A 57 2.00 2.37 -15.07
C ALA A 57 0.95 3.46 -14.89
N ILE A 58 0.67 4.22 -15.95
CA ILE A 58 -0.31 5.32 -15.89
C ILE A 58 -1.72 4.74 -15.92
N ARG A 59 -2.56 5.13 -14.97
CA ARG A 59 -3.94 4.62 -14.82
C ARG A 59 -4.98 5.59 -15.35
N SER A 60 -4.84 6.86 -15.00
CA SER A 60 -5.76 7.90 -15.44
C SER A 60 -5.06 9.24 -15.53
N ILE A 61 -5.56 10.11 -16.42
CA ILE A 61 -5.10 11.49 -16.57
C ILE A 61 -6.30 12.40 -16.33
N SER A 62 -6.14 13.33 -15.39
CA SER A 62 -7.10 14.40 -15.12
C SER A 62 -6.63 15.72 -15.72
N GLU A 63 -7.36 16.81 -15.51
CA GLU A 63 -6.94 18.14 -15.97
C GLU A 63 -5.60 18.59 -15.37
N ASN A 64 -5.34 18.22 -14.10
CA ASN A 64 -4.26 18.78 -13.29
C ASN A 64 -3.27 17.75 -12.75
N SER A 65 -3.52 16.45 -12.95
CA SER A 65 -2.64 15.40 -12.42
C SER A 65 -2.80 14.08 -13.18
N ILE A 66 -1.81 13.22 -12.98
CA ILE A 66 -1.82 11.83 -13.46
C ILE A 66 -1.89 10.90 -12.26
N GLU A 67 -2.79 9.94 -12.30
CA GLU A 67 -2.84 8.81 -11.36
C GLU A 67 -2.01 7.66 -11.96
N LEU A 68 -1.14 7.07 -11.15
CA LEU A 68 -0.31 5.96 -11.59
C LEU A 68 -0.12 4.91 -10.50
N SER A 69 0.07 3.67 -10.95
CA SER A 69 0.61 2.58 -10.14
C SER A 69 2.12 2.68 -10.15
N TRP A 70 2.72 2.91 -8.99
CA TRP A 70 4.16 2.90 -8.82
C TRP A 70 4.59 1.58 -8.21
N TYR A 71 5.69 1.03 -8.72
CA TYR A 71 6.22 -0.26 -8.32
C TYR A 71 7.57 -0.08 -7.60
N PRO A 72 7.57 0.35 -6.32
CA PRO A 72 8.79 0.60 -5.56
C PRO A 72 9.68 -0.63 -5.41
N ASN A 73 9.09 -1.82 -5.46
CA ASN A 73 9.82 -3.07 -5.38
C ASN A 73 9.10 -4.13 -6.22
N VAL A 74 9.81 -4.65 -7.21
CA VAL A 74 9.40 -5.81 -8.01
C VAL A 74 10.41 -6.96 -7.91
N HIS A 75 11.53 -6.74 -7.22
CA HIS A 75 12.65 -7.67 -7.16
C HIS A 75 12.48 -8.70 -6.05
N THR A 76 12.11 -8.27 -4.84
CA THR A 76 11.95 -9.18 -3.70
C THR A 76 10.50 -9.52 -3.42
N ARG A 77 9.57 -8.61 -3.75
CA ARG A 77 8.12 -8.77 -3.68
C ARG A 77 7.47 -7.94 -4.79
N PHE A 78 6.20 -8.18 -5.09
CA PHE A 78 5.44 -7.35 -6.03
C PHE A 78 4.70 -6.27 -5.24
N HIS A 79 5.35 -5.14 -5.02
CA HIS A 79 4.80 -4.04 -4.24
C HIS A 79 4.32 -2.94 -5.18
N GLU A 80 3.01 -2.69 -5.16
CA GLU A 80 2.38 -1.59 -5.87
C GLU A 80 1.86 -0.54 -4.87
N VAL A 81 2.01 0.73 -5.22
CA VAL A 81 1.41 1.86 -4.50
C VAL A 81 0.80 2.84 -5.49
N SER A 82 -0.45 3.25 -5.23
CA SER A 82 -1.11 4.31 -6.01
C SER A 82 -0.57 5.69 -5.62
N ILE A 83 -0.09 6.45 -6.60
CA ILE A 83 0.40 7.82 -6.41
C ILE A 83 -0.20 8.76 -7.46
N SER A 84 -0.14 10.06 -7.19
CA SER A 84 -0.55 11.08 -8.15
C SER A 84 0.59 12.07 -8.40
N ILE A 85 0.83 12.38 -9.67
CA ILE A 85 1.80 13.41 -10.10
C ILE A 85 1.03 14.63 -10.58
N PRO A 86 1.19 15.80 -9.95
CA PRO A 86 0.65 17.04 -10.48
C PRO A 86 1.27 17.39 -11.84
N LYS A 87 0.48 17.97 -12.73
CA LYS A 87 0.88 18.33 -14.10
C LYS A 87 2.13 19.21 -14.12
N GLU A 88 2.23 20.16 -13.20
CA GLU A 88 3.35 21.08 -13.08
C GLU A 88 4.66 20.39 -12.69
N LYS A 89 4.61 19.17 -12.14
CA LYS A 89 5.79 18.38 -11.76
C LYS A 89 6.35 17.58 -12.93
N ILE A 90 5.60 17.43 -14.02
CA ILE A 90 6.04 16.73 -15.23
C ILE A 90 6.77 17.71 -16.15
N ARG A 91 7.92 17.28 -16.67
CA ARG A 91 8.73 18.07 -17.60
C ARG A 91 8.51 17.65 -19.03
N ILE A 92 8.61 16.36 -19.30
CA ILE A 92 8.37 15.78 -20.61
C ILE A 92 8.13 14.28 -20.47
N CYS A 93 7.37 13.71 -21.41
CA CYS A 93 7.31 12.27 -21.62
C CYS A 93 7.84 11.98 -23.02
N VAL A 94 8.82 11.07 -23.12
CA VAL A 94 9.43 10.68 -24.40
C VAL A 94 9.57 9.18 -24.50
N ASP A 95 9.50 8.65 -25.71
CA ASP A 95 9.81 7.26 -25.98
C ASP A 95 10.59 7.11 -27.30
N CYS A 96 11.00 5.88 -27.61
CA CYS A 96 11.58 5.56 -28.91
C CYS A 96 11.25 4.11 -29.28
N GLU A 97 10.13 3.92 -29.98
CA GLU A 97 9.62 2.60 -30.38
C GLU A 97 10.65 1.79 -31.18
N ARG A 98 11.43 2.45 -32.06
CA ARG A 98 12.45 1.81 -32.91
C ARG A 98 13.44 0.96 -32.11
N TYR A 99 13.74 1.37 -30.88
CA TYR A 99 14.70 0.72 -29.99
C TYR A 99 14.03 0.13 -28.74
N ASP A 100 12.70 -0.03 -28.72
CA ASP A 100 11.93 -0.52 -27.56
C ASP A 100 12.20 0.29 -26.27
N VAL A 101 12.48 1.59 -26.42
CA VAL A 101 12.60 2.50 -25.29
C VAL A 101 11.17 2.82 -24.84
N LYS A 102 10.74 2.17 -23.75
CA LYS A 102 9.48 2.47 -23.05
C LYS A 102 9.34 3.97 -22.75
N PRO A 103 8.13 4.51 -22.57
CA PRO A 103 7.98 5.93 -22.24
C PRO A 103 8.67 6.31 -20.93
N TYR A 104 9.58 7.28 -21.00
CA TYR A 104 10.22 7.93 -19.87
C TYR A 104 9.50 9.23 -19.54
N ILE A 105 8.92 9.29 -18.35
CA ILE A 105 8.30 10.47 -17.77
C ILE A 105 9.34 11.15 -16.88
N PHE A 106 9.82 12.29 -17.34
CA PHE A 106 10.74 13.13 -16.58
C PHE A 106 9.96 14.06 -15.67
N VAL A 107 10.37 14.10 -14.40
CA VAL A 107 9.72 14.88 -13.35
C VAL A 107 10.71 15.71 -12.54
N GLU A 108 10.21 16.71 -11.83
CA GLU A 108 10.97 17.49 -10.86
C GLU A 108 11.78 16.61 -9.91
N HIS A 109 13.06 16.95 -9.74
CA HIS A 109 13.97 16.17 -8.89
C HIS A 109 13.47 16.06 -7.45
N GLU A 110 13.11 17.20 -6.85
CA GLU A 110 12.65 17.26 -5.47
C GLU A 110 11.37 16.45 -5.26
N TRP A 111 10.45 16.48 -6.23
CA TRP A 111 9.22 15.70 -6.16
C TRP A 111 9.52 14.19 -6.22
N LEU A 112 10.39 13.77 -7.15
CA LEU A 112 10.77 12.37 -7.25
C LEU A 112 11.53 11.91 -6.01
N GLU A 113 12.44 12.72 -5.48
CA GLU A 113 13.17 12.38 -4.27
C GLU A 113 12.21 12.20 -3.08
N ASN A 114 11.25 13.11 -2.92
CA ASN A 114 10.22 13.03 -1.89
C ASN A 114 9.39 11.73 -2.01
N LEU A 115 9.05 11.29 -3.23
CA LEU A 115 8.36 10.01 -3.44
C LEU A 115 9.06 8.80 -2.79
N TYR A 116 10.41 8.77 -2.82
CA TYR A 116 11.22 7.71 -2.23
C TYR A 116 11.50 7.91 -0.73
N THR A 117 11.49 9.16 -0.25
CA THR A 117 11.80 9.47 1.16
C THR A 117 10.58 9.62 2.06
N ARG A 118 9.39 9.79 1.49
CA ARG A 118 8.16 9.96 2.28
C ARG A 118 7.72 8.67 2.97
N GLU A 119 7.00 8.85 4.07
CA GLU A 119 6.40 7.78 4.83
C GLU A 119 5.07 7.32 4.22
N TYR A 120 4.86 6.02 4.27
CA TYR A 120 3.62 5.35 3.94
C TYR A 120 3.13 4.62 5.18
N SER A 121 1.90 4.13 5.17
CA SER A 121 1.34 3.42 6.30
C SER A 121 0.65 2.11 5.91
N VAL A 122 0.69 1.17 6.84
CA VAL A 122 -0.18 -0.01 6.85
C VAL A 122 -1.22 0.20 7.93
N PHE A 123 -2.46 -0.20 7.64
CA PHE A 123 -3.55 -0.19 8.61
C PHE A 123 -4.21 -1.56 8.70
N ALA A 124 -4.62 -1.91 9.91
CA ALA A 124 -5.58 -2.98 10.15
C ALA A 124 -6.74 -2.51 11.00
N LEU A 125 -7.95 -2.89 10.61
CA LEU A 125 -9.16 -2.83 11.44
C LEU A 125 -9.50 -4.24 11.88
N ILE A 126 -9.52 -4.49 13.18
CA ILE A 126 -9.89 -5.78 13.76
C ILE A 126 -11.19 -5.58 14.53
N ASP A 127 -12.14 -6.48 14.39
CA ASP A 127 -13.47 -6.33 15.00
C ASP A 127 -14.00 -7.67 15.52
N ALA A 128 -14.57 -7.64 16.72
CA ALA A 128 -15.05 -8.84 17.39
C ALA A 128 -16.47 -9.25 16.96
N ILE A 129 -16.63 -10.54 16.67
CA ILE A 129 -17.87 -11.13 16.22
C ILE A 129 -18.72 -11.55 17.42
N GLY A 130 -20.01 -11.22 17.39
CA GLY A 130 -20.98 -11.73 18.38
C GLY A 130 -21.00 -10.98 19.71
N VAL A 131 -20.31 -9.84 19.82
CA VAL A 131 -20.23 -9.01 21.04
C VAL A 131 -21.62 -8.65 21.59
N LYS A 132 -22.57 -8.29 20.71
CA LYS A 132 -23.95 -7.97 21.11
C LYS A 132 -24.62 -9.13 21.84
N ASN A 133 -24.40 -10.37 21.41
CA ASN A 133 -24.94 -11.55 22.07
C ASN A 133 -24.19 -11.81 23.39
N ALA A 134 -22.86 -11.66 23.40
CA ALA A 134 -22.07 -11.83 24.61
C ALA A 134 -22.45 -10.84 25.72
N ILE A 135 -22.80 -9.60 25.36
CA ILE A 135 -23.34 -8.60 26.31
C ILE A 135 -24.72 -9.04 26.82
N ARG A 136 -25.63 -9.46 25.93
CA ARG A 136 -26.99 -9.91 26.31
C ARG A 136 -26.97 -11.11 27.27
N GLU A 137 -26.07 -12.06 27.01
CA GLU A 137 -25.87 -13.26 27.83
C GLU A 137 -24.94 -13.03 29.03
N ASN A 138 -24.50 -11.77 29.26
CA ASN A 138 -23.65 -11.36 30.37
C ASN A 138 -22.32 -12.17 30.49
N LEU A 139 -21.75 -12.54 29.34
CA LEU A 139 -20.53 -13.37 29.24
C LEU A 139 -19.23 -12.57 29.41
N LEU A 140 -19.31 -11.23 29.32
CA LEU A 140 -18.19 -10.30 29.38
C LEU A 140 -18.02 -9.75 30.80
N SER A 141 -17.28 -10.48 31.63
CA SER A 141 -16.95 -10.02 32.99
C SER A 141 -15.85 -8.94 32.97
N LYS A 142 -15.83 -8.08 34.00
CA LYS A 142 -14.76 -7.10 34.20
C LYS A 142 -13.37 -7.75 34.18
N GLU A 143 -13.22 -8.91 34.82
CA GLU A 143 -11.96 -9.65 34.87
C GLU A 143 -11.49 -10.08 33.48
N LYS A 144 -12.39 -10.61 32.64
CA LYS A 144 -12.08 -10.97 31.27
C LYS A 144 -11.66 -9.75 30.44
N LEU A 145 -12.35 -8.62 30.60
CA LEU A 145 -12.01 -7.39 29.88
C LEU A 145 -10.64 -6.82 30.30
N LEU A 146 -10.32 -6.85 31.59
CA LEU A 146 -8.99 -6.46 32.08
C LEU A 146 -7.91 -7.40 31.55
N LYS A 147 -8.15 -8.71 31.57
CA LYS A 147 -7.22 -9.70 31.03
C LYS A 147 -6.98 -9.54 29.52
N LEU A 148 -8.02 -9.21 28.76
CA LEU A 148 -7.89 -8.91 27.34
C LEU A 148 -7.02 -7.66 27.12
N ARG A 149 -7.30 -6.57 27.85
CA ARG A 149 -6.49 -5.34 27.78
C ARG A 149 -5.03 -5.62 28.10
N ASP A 150 -4.75 -6.28 29.22
CA ASP A 150 -3.37 -6.55 29.64
C ASP A 150 -2.64 -7.43 28.61
N GLY A 151 -3.33 -8.40 27.99
CA GLY A 151 -2.76 -9.20 26.91
C GLY A 151 -2.50 -8.42 25.61
N LEU A 152 -3.33 -7.42 25.31
CA LEU A 152 -3.10 -6.50 24.19
C LEU A 152 -1.92 -5.56 24.49
N ASP A 153 -1.78 -5.09 25.73
CA ASP A 153 -0.63 -4.28 26.17
C ASP A 153 0.67 -5.08 26.03
N ASP A 154 0.68 -6.35 26.44
CA ASP A 154 1.83 -7.26 26.29
C ASP A 154 2.19 -7.53 24.82
N LEU A 155 1.18 -7.64 23.94
CA LEU A 155 1.40 -7.77 22.50
C LEU A 155 1.96 -6.47 21.91
N ALA A 156 1.37 -5.32 22.22
CA ALA A 156 1.84 -4.01 21.77
C ALA A 156 3.28 -3.73 22.23
N ALA A 157 3.66 -4.14 23.45
CA ALA A 157 5.02 -3.97 23.96
C ALA A 157 6.09 -4.72 23.15
N ARG A 158 5.71 -5.80 22.44
CA ARG A 158 6.60 -6.56 21.55
C ARG A 158 6.74 -5.95 20.15
N HIS A 159 5.79 -5.11 19.72
CA HIS A 159 5.75 -4.50 18.39
C HIS A 159 5.73 -2.97 18.48
N LYS A 160 6.87 -2.38 18.83
CA LYS A 160 6.99 -0.94 19.16
C LYS A 160 6.80 0.00 17.97
N ASP A 161 6.96 -0.52 16.77
CA ASP A 161 6.74 0.13 15.48
C ASP A 161 5.26 0.15 15.07
N ILE A 162 4.42 -0.62 15.78
CA ILE A 162 2.99 -0.74 15.52
C ILE A 162 2.21 -0.11 16.67
N SER A 163 1.30 0.79 16.30
CA SER A 163 0.40 1.44 17.22
C SER A 163 -0.91 0.67 17.34
N PHE A 164 -1.31 0.38 18.57
CA PHE A 164 -2.54 -0.33 18.90
C PHE A 164 -3.54 0.66 19.51
N ILE A 165 -4.72 0.79 18.89
CA ILE A 165 -5.81 1.60 19.45
C ILE A 165 -7.06 0.74 19.57
N SER A 166 -7.54 0.56 20.80
CA SER A 166 -8.77 -0.16 21.07
C SER A 166 -9.98 0.78 21.13
N PHE A 167 -11.07 0.38 20.46
CA PHE A 167 -12.36 1.06 20.44
C PHE A 167 -13.45 0.06 20.81
N ALA A 168 -13.89 0.03 22.08
CA ALA A 168 -14.90 -0.93 22.52
C ALA A 168 -14.59 -2.38 22.10
N ASP A 169 -15.25 -2.90 21.06
CA ASP A 169 -15.07 -4.23 20.48
C ASP A 169 -14.18 -4.31 19.23
N SER A 170 -13.63 -3.19 18.77
CA SER A 170 -12.72 -3.10 17.62
C SER A 170 -11.32 -2.65 18.03
N LEU A 171 -10.32 -2.95 17.20
CA LEU A 171 -8.96 -2.41 17.28
C LEU A 171 -8.55 -1.83 15.94
N ILE A 172 -7.77 -0.76 15.99
CA ILE A 172 -7.03 -0.25 14.85
C ILE A 172 -5.54 -0.43 15.12
N LEU A 173 -4.86 -1.07 14.16
CA LEU A 173 -3.40 -1.16 14.12
C LEU A 173 -2.87 -0.24 13.03
N LYS A 174 -1.78 0.46 13.31
CA LYS A 174 -1.09 1.32 12.34
C LYS A 174 0.42 1.17 12.47
N SER A 175 1.12 1.09 11.34
CA SER A 175 2.56 1.29 11.26
C SER A 175 2.90 2.23 10.12
N ASN A 176 4.07 2.86 10.22
CA ASN A 176 4.66 3.61 9.11
C ASN A 176 5.79 2.78 8.48
N TRP A 177 5.99 2.94 7.18
CA TRP A 177 7.06 2.28 6.46
C TRP A 177 7.67 3.20 5.41
N LEU A 178 8.93 2.93 5.07
CA LEU A 178 9.70 3.64 4.07
C LEU A 178 10.00 2.70 2.90
N VAL A 179 9.90 3.24 1.68
CA VAL A 179 10.26 2.51 0.45
C VAL A 179 11.75 2.19 0.42
N GLY A 180 12.58 3.07 0.98
CA GLY A 180 14.02 3.02 0.87
C GLY A 180 14.54 3.90 -0.25
N TYR A 181 15.71 4.49 -0.03
CA TYR A 181 16.40 5.33 -1.00
C TYR A 181 17.91 5.22 -0.82
N PHE A 182 18.56 4.44 -1.68
CA PHE A 182 19.97 4.08 -1.56
C PHE A 182 20.90 5.29 -1.52
N ARG A 183 20.56 6.38 -2.24
CA ARG A 183 21.38 7.60 -2.30
C ARG A 183 21.44 8.35 -0.98
N LYS A 184 20.43 8.20 -0.13
CA LYS A 184 20.38 8.76 1.23
C LYS A 184 20.64 7.70 2.30
N GLY A 185 21.00 6.47 1.93
CA GLY A 185 21.21 5.36 2.87
C GLY A 185 19.94 4.96 3.62
N ILE A 186 18.75 5.23 3.07
CA ILE A 186 17.47 4.86 3.68
C ILE A 186 17.14 3.44 3.23
N GLU A 187 16.93 2.55 4.18
CA GLU A 187 16.53 1.16 3.92
C GLU A 187 15.01 1.02 3.81
N CYS A 188 14.56 0.02 3.05
CA CYS A 188 13.15 -0.32 2.98
C CYS A 188 12.72 -0.98 4.29
N SER A 189 11.66 -0.48 4.92
CA SER A 189 11.12 -1.04 6.17
C SER A 189 9.75 -1.72 6.01
N TYR A 190 9.34 -2.00 4.77
CA TYR A 190 8.03 -2.58 4.50
C TYR A 190 7.96 -4.07 4.84
N GLU A 191 7.27 -4.39 5.94
CA GLU A 191 7.07 -5.76 6.46
C GLU A 191 5.59 -6.03 6.76
N PRO A 192 4.73 -6.18 5.73
CA PRO A 192 3.30 -6.38 5.91
C PRO A 192 2.97 -7.72 6.60
N GLU A 193 3.84 -8.73 6.49
CA GLU A 193 3.61 -10.05 7.08
C GLU A 193 3.44 -10.03 8.61
N SER A 194 4.13 -9.12 9.30
CA SER A 194 4.02 -8.92 10.75
C SER A 194 2.60 -8.67 11.23
N PHE A 195 1.77 -8.00 10.41
CA PHE A 195 0.37 -7.75 10.73
C PHE A 195 -0.46 -9.04 10.75
N LEU A 196 -0.18 -9.99 9.85
CA LEU A 196 -0.88 -11.28 9.83
C LEU A 196 -0.55 -12.09 11.08
N GLU A 197 0.70 -12.06 11.53
CA GLU A 197 1.14 -12.72 12.77
C GLU A 197 0.43 -12.11 13.98
N ILE A 198 0.42 -10.78 14.08
CA ILE A 198 -0.26 -10.05 15.15
C ILE A 198 -1.77 -10.33 15.15
N ILE A 199 -2.40 -10.38 13.98
CA ILE A 199 -3.83 -10.72 13.85
C ILE A 199 -4.08 -12.14 14.39
N ALA A 200 -3.24 -13.11 14.05
CA ALA A 200 -3.37 -14.47 14.58
C ALA A 200 -3.25 -14.51 16.12
N GLU A 201 -2.33 -13.73 16.68
CA GLU A 201 -2.20 -13.59 18.14
C GLU A 201 -3.42 -12.93 18.78
N ILE A 202 -3.97 -11.88 18.18
CA ILE A 202 -5.19 -11.21 18.65
C ILE A 202 -6.39 -12.16 18.56
N GLN A 203 -6.52 -12.92 17.48
CA GLN A 203 -7.56 -13.94 17.32
C GLN A 203 -7.52 -14.96 18.44
N LYS A 204 -6.33 -15.47 18.74
CA LYS A 204 -6.13 -16.39 19.86
C LYS A 204 -6.48 -15.74 21.19
N LEU A 205 -6.05 -14.51 21.44
CA LEU A 205 -6.32 -13.78 22.68
C LEU A 205 -7.82 -13.56 22.91
N TYR A 206 -8.56 -13.10 21.90
CA TYR A 206 -10.01 -12.94 21.96
C TYR A 206 -10.73 -14.27 22.16
N GLY A 207 -10.28 -15.33 21.48
CA GLY A 207 -10.82 -16.68 21.63
C GLY A 207 -10.61 -17.23 23.05
N ASP A 208 -9.40 -17.15 23.57
CA ASP A 208 -9.02 -17.71 24.88
C ASP A 208 -9.65 -16.94 26.05
N VAL A 209 -9.77 -15.61 25.94
CA VAL A 209 -10.23 -14.75 27.04
C VAL A 209 -11.74 -14.52 27.00
N LEU A 210 -12.28 -14.18 25.83
CA LEU A 210 -13.69 -13.82 25.67
C LEU A 210 -14.53 -14.95 25.10
N GLY A 211 -13.93 -15.95 24.45
CA GLY A 211 -14.66 -16.94 23.65
C GLY A 211 -15.26 -16.32 22.38
N LEU A 212 -14.70 -15.21 21.91
CA LEU A 212 -15.15 -14.49 20.72
C LEU A 212 -14.16 -14.68 19.58
N GLN A 213 -14.69 -14.74 18.37
CA GLN A 213 -13.89 -14.68 17.15
C GLN A 213 -13.71 -13.22 16.73
N VAL A 214 -12.65 -12.92 15.99
CA VAL A 214 -12.43 -11.62 15.37
C VAL A 214 -12.12 -11.81 13.89
N TYR A 215 -12.42 -10.79 13.10
CA TYR A 215 -11.95 -10.67 11.72
C TYR A 215 -11.10 -9.41 11.58
N ALA A 216 -10.26 -9.37 10.56
CA ALA A 216 -9.39 -8.25 10.26
C ALA A 216 -9.58 -7.75 8.82
N VAL A 217 -9.46 -6.45 8.63
CA VAL A 217 -9.39 -5.78 7.33
C VAL A 217 -8.04 -5.06 7.25
N LEU A 218 -7.32 -5.21 6.15
CA LEU A 218 -5.96 -4.71 5.97
C LEU A 218 -5.84 -3.85 4.70
N THR A 219 -5.17 -2.71 4.81
CA THR A 219 -4.84 -1.83 3.68
C THR A 219 -3.46 -1.20 3.85
N GLN A 220 -2.95 -0.61 2.78
CA GLN A 220 -1.75 0.25 2.81
C GLN A 220 -1.95 1.49 1.94
N GLY A 221 -1.10 2.49 2.13
CA GLY A 221 -0.97 3.60 1.18
C GLY A 221 -0.29 4.81 1.78
N ASN A 222 -0.49 5.95 1.11
CA ASN A 222 0.15 7.22 1.48
C ASN A 222 -0.35 7.72 2.84
N ASN A 223 0.57 8.27 3.64
CA ASN A 223 0.25 9.02 4.85
C ASN A 223 0.63 10.50 4.65
N GLU A 224 -0.30 11.43 4.91
CA GLU A 224 -0.01 12.87 4.74
C GLU A 224 0.73 13.48 5.94
N TYR A 225 0.83 12.77 7.06
CA TYR A 225 1.69 13.17 8.17
C TYR A 225 3.09 12.58 7.94
N TYR A 226 4.02 13.44 7.54
CA TYR A 226 5.43 13.07 7.31
C TYR A 226 6.29 13.43 8.52
N GLU A 227 7.29 12.60 8.83
CA GLU A 227 8.28 12.84 9.90
C GLU A 227 7.68 12.99 11.32
N GLU A 228 6.46 12.52 11.51
CA GLU A 228 5.74 12.58 12.77
C GLU A 228 5.68 11.19 13.41
N PRO A 229 5.61 11.09 14.76
CA PRO A 229 5.38 9.82 15.43
C PRO A 229 4.10 9.14 14.93
N VAL A 230 4.07 7.80 14.98
CA VAL A 230 2.90 7.00 14.56
C VAL A 230 1.62 7.42 15.31
N LEU A 231 1.76 7.88 16.56
CA LEU A 231 0.69 8.42 17.40
C LEU A 231 1.09 9.77 17.97
N HIS A 232 0.14 10.70 17.97
CA HIS A 232 0.20 11.92 18.77
C HIS A 232 -0.76 11.81 19.95
N ILE A 233 -0.25 12.00 21.17
CA ILE A 233 -1.05 12.10 22.39
C ILE A 233 -0.87 13.51 22.94
N SER A 234 -1.96 14.24 23.13
CA SER A 234 -1.90 15.57 23.71
C SER A 234 -1.34 15.55 25.14
N ASN A 235 -0.79 16.66 25.61
CA ASN A 235 -0.26 16.78 26.98
C ASN A 235 -1.30 16.42 28.05
N GLU A 236 -2.56 16.77 27.81
CA GLU A 236 -3.69 16.48 28.70
C GLU A 236 -4.23 15.05 28.54
N GLN A 237 -3.64 14.24 27.64
CA GLN A 237 -3.97 12.85 27.36
C GLN A 237 -5.43 12.59 26.95
N ASN A 238 -6.15 13.64 26.55
CA ASN A 238 -7.56 13.61 26.16
C ASN A 238 -7.78 13.71 24.64
N HIS A 239 -6.70 13.84 23.87
CA HIS A 239 -6.70 13.78 22.41
C HIS A 239 -5.61 12.83 21.96
N ILE A 240 -6.03 11.76 21.27
CA ILE A 240 -5.16 10.77 20.67
C ILE A 240 -5.42 10.82 19.16
N CYS A 241 -4.39 11.19 18.40
CA CYS A 241 -4.42 11.27 16.95
C CYS A 241 -3.53 10.18 16.37
N LEU A 242 -4.04 9.43 15.39
CA LEU A 242 -3.30 8.41 14.65
C LEU A 242 -2.24 8.97 13.69
N ASN A 243 -2.04 10.31 13.70
CA ASN A 243 -1.26 11.04 12.70
C ASN A 243 -1.47 10.44 11.32
N SER A 244 -2.75 10.37 10.97
CA SER A 244 -3.24 9.73 9.76
C SER A 244 -4.34 10.61 9.19
N LEU A 245 -4.02 11.24 8.06
CA LEU A 245 -5.01 11.77 7.14
C LEU A 245 -4.71 11.04 5.84
N GLY A 246 -5.61 10.18 5.40
CA GLY A 246 -5.27 9.34 4.28
C GLY A 246 -6.38 8.45 3.77
N VAL A 247 -6.23 8.11 2.51
CA VAL A 247 -7.00 7.12 1.76
C VAL A 247 -7.07 5.75 2.45
N PRO A 248 -5.98 5.22 3.06
CA PRO A 248 -5.99 3.84 3.58
C PRO A 248 -7.03 3.59 4.67
N PHE A 249 -7.27 4.57 5.55
CA PHE A 249 -8.28 4.44 6.60
C PHE A 249 -9.70 4.41 6.03
N ALA A 250 -9.95 5.22 5.01
CA ALA A 250 -11.25 5.27 4.37
C ALA A 250 -11.50 4.00 3.52
N GLU A 251 -10.44 3.43 2.93
CA GLU A 251 -10.48 2.13 2.24
C GLU A 251 -10.75 0.96 3.19
N LEU A 252 -10.21 0.96 4.42
CA LEU A 252 -10.54 -0.05 5.44
C LEU A 252 -12.06 -0.15 5.64
N LEU A 253 -12.71 1.00 5.85
CA LEU A 253 -14.16 1.06 6.07
C LEU A 253 -14.95 0.68 4.82
N ALA A 254 -14.43 0.99 3.63
CA ALA A 254 -15.06 0.61 2.37
C ALA A 254 -15.04 -0.91 2.15
N ILE A 255 -13.90 -1.56 2.42
CA ILE A 255 -13.76 -3.02 2.34
C ILE A 255 -14.63 -3.70 3.40
N GLU A 256 -14.60 -3.23 4.65
CA GLU A 256 -15.39 -3.78 5.75
C GLU A 256 -16.90 -3.75 5.43
N SER A 257 -17.38 -2.61 4.93
CA SER A 257 -18.77 -2.43 4.50
C SER A 257 -19.12 -3.34 3.32
N ALA A 258 -18.24 -3.46 2.33
CA ALA A 258 -18.43 -4.33 1.17
C ALA A 258 -18.49 -5.81 1.56
N ALA A 259 -17.58 -6.28 2.42
CA ALA A 259 -17.55 -7.64 2.94
C ALA A 259 -18.82 -7.98 3.72
N LYS A 260 -19.25 -7.11 4.65
CA LYS A 260 -20.51 -7.30 5.41
C LYS A 260 -21.72 -7.39 4.48
N LYS A 261 -21.79 -6.56 3.45
CA LYS A 261 -22.86 -6.59 2.45
C LYS A 261 -22.85 -7.90 1.66
N ALA A 262 -21.68 -8.31 1.18
CA ALA A 262 -21.48 -9.53 0.40
C ALA A 262 -21.83 -10.80 1.18
N ILE A 263 -21.46 -10.87 2.46
CA ILE A 263 -21.85 -11.96 3.36
C ILE A 263 -23.37 -12.00 3.52
N LYS A 264 -24.00 -10.84 3.77
CA LYS A 264 -25.47 -10.76 3.93
C LYS A 264 -26.22 -11.15 2.65
N SER A 265 -25.64 -10.94 1.47
CA SER A 265 -26.19 -11.37 0.18
C SER A 265 -25.81 -12.78 -0.23
N ASN A 266 -25.07 -13.53 0.60
CA ASN A 266 -24.53 -14.86 0.29
C ASN A 266 -23.63 -14.89 -0.96
N THR A 267 -22.93 -13.78 -1.24
CA THR A 267 -21.94 -13.72 -2.33
C THR A 267 -20.70 -14.52 -1.99
N HIS A 268 -20.27 -14.48 -0.73
CA HIS A 268 -19.27 -15.39 -0.17
C HIS A 268 -19.52 -15.59 1.33
N VAL A 269 -18.88 -16.61 1.90
CA VAL A 269 -18.96 -16.89 3.34
C VAL A 269 -18.09 -15.90 4.14
N PRO A 270 -18.36 -15.71 5.45
CA PRO A 270 -17.44 -14.99 6.33
C PRO A 270 -16.02 -15.58 6.28
N SER A 271 -15.03 -14.72 6.50
CA SER A 271 -13.61 -15.06 6.50
C SER A 271 -12.90 -14.28 7.61
N GLU A 272 -11.69 -14.69 7.93
CA GLU A 272 -10.93 -14.15 9.05
C GLU A 272 -10.17 -12.88 8.66
N VAL A 273 -9.71 -12.78 7.41
CA VAL A 273 -8.89 -11.68 6.92
C VAL A 273 -9.43 -11.21 5.58
N TYR A 274 -9.53 -9.89 5.43
CA TYR A 274 -9.89 -9.17 4.20
C TYR A 274 -8.77 -8.18 3.88
N MET A 275 -8.23 -8.16 2.67
CA MET A 275 -7.09 -7.32 2.30
C MET A 275 -7.39 -6.57 1.01
N ASP A 276 -7.03 -5.28 0.93
CA ASP A 276 -6.89 -4.59 -0.35
C ASP A 276 -5.95 -5.36 -1.30
N GLU A 277 -6.24 -5.31 -2.60
CA GLU A 277 -5.48 -6.00 -3.65
C GLU A 277 -3.98 -5.67 -3.64
N GLN A 278 -3.61 -4.40 -3.47
CA GLN A 278 -2.19 -4.01 -3.47
C GLN A 278 -1.49 -4.51 -2.21
N TYR A 279 -2.18 -4.52 -1.07
CA TYR A 279 -1.67 -5.13 0.16
C TYR A 279 -1.50 -6.64 0.00
N TYR A 280 -2.51 -7.34 -0.54
CA TYR A 280 -2.47 -8.78 -0.72
C TYR A 280 -1.33 -9.21 -1.65
N HIS A 281 -1.16 -8.54 -2.79
CA HIS A 281 -0.14 -8.91 -3.76
C HIS A 281 1.29 -8.59 -3.33
N SER A 282 1.46 -7.66 -2.36
CA SER A 282 2.75 -7.30 -1.79
C SER A 282 3.26 -8.32 -0.75
N LEU A 283 2.40 -9.23 -0.28
CA LEU A 283 2.81 -10.32 0.61
C LEU A 283 3.81 -11.25 -0.09
N SER A 284 4.81 -11.68 0.67
CA SER A 284 5.91 -12.53 0.25
C SER A 284 5.49 -14.00 0.22
N PHE A 285 4.57 -14.35 -0.69
CA PHE A 285 4.11 -15.73 -0.84
C PHE A 285 5.18 -16.66 -1.44
N LYS A 286 5.11 -17.94 -1.07
CA LYS A 286 5.85 -19.03 -1.72
C LYS A 286 5.49 -19.10 -3.21
N TYR A 287 6.45 -19.51 -4.03
CA TYR A 287 6.29 -19.51 -5.49
C TYR A 287 5.14 -20.43 -5.95
N GLU A 288 4.96 -21.56 -5.28
CA GLU A 288 3.91 -22.54 -5.53
C GLU A 288 2.51 -22.09 -5.09
N PHE A 289 2.38 -21.01 -4.32
CA PHE A 289 1.09 -20.52 -3.88
C PHE A 289 0.44 -19.70 -5.00
N ASP A 290 -0.61 -20.25 -5.60
CA ASP A 290 -1.39 -19.56 -6.62
C ASP A 290 -2.25 -18.44 -6.00
N LYS A 291 -1.62 -17.29 -5.77
CA LYS A 291 -2.24 -16.12 -5.15
C LYS A 291 -3.31 -15.46 -6.03
N ASN A 292 -3.19 -15.57 -7.36
CA ASN A 292 -4.09 -14.89 -8.30
C ASN A 292 -5.45 -15.59 -8.48
N SER A 293 -5.56 -16.86 -8.11
CA SER A 293 -6.84 -17.59 -8.12
C SER A 293 -7.57 -17.55 -6.77
N LYS A 294 -6.99 -16.88 -5.76
CA LYS A 294 -7.61 -16.78 -4.44
C LYS A 294 -8.88 -15.95 -4.48
N PRO A 295 -9.86 -16.27 -3.61
CA PRO A 295 -11.15 -15.66 -3.70
C PRO A 295 -11.07 -14.16 -3.37
N SER A 296 -11.74 -13.38 -4.21
CA SER A 296 -11.80 -11.93 -4.12
C SER A 296 -13.20 -11.43 -4.43
N ASN A 297 -13.47 -10.17 -4.09
CA ASN A 297 -14.72 -9.51 -4.40
C ASN A 297 -14.51 -8.00 -4.54
N ILE A 298 -15.44 -7.31 -5.19
CA ILE A 298 -15.30 -5.91 -5.57
C ILE A 298 -15.71 -5.00 -4.39
N TYR A 299 -14.98 -3.91 -4.22
CA TYR A 299 -15.38 -2.77 -3.41
C TYR A 299 -15.13 -1.46 -4.17
N LYS A 300 -15.80 -0.40 -3.76
CA LYS A 300 -15.61 0.92 -4.34
C LYS A 300 -14.51 1.64 -3.57
N ALA A 301 -13.31 1.70 -4.15
CA ALA A 301 -12.22 2.52 -3.62
C ALA A 301 -12.60 4.01 -3.68
N ILE A 302 -12.10 4.79 -2.72
CA ILE A 302 -12.50 6.20 -2.56
C ILE A 302 -11.71 7.10 -3.51
N MET A 303 -10.45 6.74 -3.81
CA MET A 303 -9.53 7.58 -4.58
C MET A 303 -8.98 6.91 -5.84
N LYS A 304 -9.26 5.62 -6.05
CA LYS A 304 -8.81 4.89 -7.26
C LYS A 304 -9.90 4.96 -8.33
N THR A 305 -9.47 5.19 -9.57
CA THR A 305 -10.38 5.19 -10.72
C THR A 305 -10.63 3.76 -11.18
N GLY A 306 -11.86 3.25 -10.98
CA GLY A 306 -12.25 1.89 -11.41
C GLY A 306 -12.76 1.01 -10.26
N ASP A 307 -13.09 -0.24 -10.59
CA ASP A 307 -13.44 -1.25 -9.59
C ASP A 307 -12.14 -1.76 -8.94
N SER A 308 -12.07 -1.73 -7.61
CA SER A 308 -11.00 -2.35 -6.84
C SER A 308 -11.50 -3.64 -6.21
N CYS A 309 -10.62 -4.59 -5.95
CA CYS A 309 -11.00 -5.83 -5.28
C CYS A 309 -10.33 -5.97 -3.91
N TYR A 310 -10.99 -6.68 -3.01
CA TYR A 310 -10.38 -7.20 -1.80
C TYR A 310 -10.30 -8.72 -1.88
N PHE A 311 -9.21 -9.27 -1.36
CA PHE A 311 -9.03 -10.70 -1.19
C PHE A 311 -9.46 -11.11 0.21
N TYR A 312 -10.04 -12.30 0.35
CA TYR A 312 -10.47 -12.81 1.65
C TYR A 312 -9.99 -14.24 1.88
N ASN A 313 -9.50 -14.53 3.08
CA ASN A 313 -8.99 -15.86 3.41
C ASN A 313 -8.98 -16.11 4.93
N SER A 314 -8.61 -17.33 5.34
CA SER A 314 -8.21 -17.64 6.71
C SER A 314 -6.81 -17.09 7.00
N CYS A 315 -6.58 -16.65 8.23
CA CYS A 315 -5.27 -16.15 8.65
C CYS A 315 -4.22 -17.27 8.56
N LYS A 316 -4.61 -18.48 8.96
CA LYS A 316 -3.76 -19.68 8.90
C LYS A 316 -3.27 -19.98 7.48
N GLU A 317 -4.16 -20.00 6.49
CA GLU A 317 -3.77 -20.31 5.10
C GLU A 317 -2.77 -19.29 4.56
N LEU A 318 -2.94 -18.00 4.89
CA LEU A 318 -2.00 -16.96 4.48
C LEU A 318 -0.62 -17.21 5.10
N LEU A 319 -0.55 -17.36 6.42
CA LEU A 319 0.72 -17.57 7.15
C LEU A 319 1.47 -18.83 6.70
N GLU A 320 0.78 -19.95 6.47
CA GLU A 320 1.40 -21.19 6.01
C GLU A 320 2.02 -21.09 4.61
N ASN A 321 1.63 -20.09 3.82
CA ASN A 321 2.08 -19.88 2.45
C ASN A 321 3.02 -18.67 2.28
N LEU A 322 3.42 -18.01 3.36
CA LEU A 322 4.49 -16.99 3.33
C LEU A 322 5.87 -17.64 3.23
N ARG A 323 6.81 -16.92 2.61
CA ARG A 323 8.24 -17.26 2.64
C ARG A 323 8.76 -17.03 4.07
N THR A 324 9.57 -17.96 4.55
CA THR A 324 10.18 -17.92 5.88
C THR A 324 11.51 -17.18 5.86
#